data_AF-A0A530GCY8-F1
#
_entry.id   AF-A0A530GCY8-F1
#
_cell.length_a   1.000
_cell.length_b   1.000
_cell.length_c   1.000
_cell.angle_alpha   90.00
_cell.angle_beta   90.00
_cell.angle_gamma   90.00
#
_symmetry.space_group_name_H-M   'P 1'
#
loop_
_entity.id
_entity.type
_entity.pdbx_description
1 polymer ?
#
loop_
_entity_poly.entity_id
_entity_poly.type
_entity_poly.pdbx_seq_one_letter_code
_entity_poly.pdbx_strand_id
1 'polypeptide(L)' 'GGGAGWVLAQWVVDGEAPLDLWVVDIRRFSSLHRDRDWVRDRTLEAYGKHYTIGFPHEEYLSGRPRIVSPL' A
#
# COMPACT_ATOMS: atom_id res chain seq x y z
N GLY A 1 -10.08 -12.47 -7.24
CA GLY A 1 -11.35 -12.66 -6.51
C GLY A 1 -11.26 -13.77 -5.48
N GLY A 2 -11.02 -15.02 -5.90
CA GLY A 2 -11.08 -16.19 -4.99
C GLY A 2 -10.08 -16.19 -3.84
N GLY A 3 -8.80 -15.89 -4.08
CA GLY A 3 -7.77 -15.92 -3.03
C GLY A 3 -8.05 -14.98 -1.86
N ALA A 4 -8.42 -13.72 -2.15
CA ALA A 4 -8.77 -12.75 -1.11
C ALA A 4 -10.00 -13.19 -0.29
N GLY A 5 -11.03 -13.74 -0.94
CA GLY A 5 -12.22 -14.24 -0.26
C GLY A 5 -11.93 -15.42 0.65
N TRP A 6 -11.11 -16.38 0.19
CA TRP A 6 -10.68 -17.52 1.00
C TRP A 6 -9.86 -17.07 2.21
N VAL A 7 -8.88 -16.19 2.03
CA VAL A 7 -8.05 -15.67 3.13
C VAL A 7 -8.90 -14.99 4.20
N LEU A 8 -9.84 -14.12 3.79
CA LEU A 8 -10.74 -13.44 4.73
C LEU A 8 -11.67 -14.41 5.46
N ALA A 9 -12.24 -15.39 4.76
CA ALA A 9 -13.12 -16.38 5.38
C ALA A 9 -12.37 -17.24 6.41
N GLN A 10 -11.17 -17.71 6.07
CA GLN A 10 -10.36 -18.51 6.98
C GLN A 10 -9.95 -17.70 8.21
N TRP A 11 -9.54 -16.44 8.03
CA TRP A 11 -9.17 -15.56 9.15
C TRP A 11 -10.35 -15.33 10.11
N VAL A 12 -11.57 -15.15 9.59
CA VAL A 12 -12.77 -15.02 10.44
C VAL A 12 -13.02 -16.29 11.27
N VAL A 13 -12.77 -17.48 10.72
CA VAL A 13 -13.02 -18.76 11.39
C VAL A 13 -11.94 -19.09 12.43
N ASP A 14 -10.66 -18.92 12.07
CA ASP A 14 -9.54 -19.36 12.90
C ASP A 14 -9.06 -18.27 13.88
N GLY A 15 -9.42 -17.00 13.64
CA GLY A 15 -8.98 -15.86 14.45
C GLY A 15 -7.57 -15.34 14.10
N GLU A 16 -6.83 -16.03 13.24
CA GLU A 16 -5.51 -15.62 12.75
C GLU A 16 -5.40 -15.69 11.22
N ALA A 17 -4.52 -14.88 10.64
CA ALA A 17 -4.34 -14.84 9.19
C ALA A 17 -3.61 -16.10 8.70
N PRO A 18 -4.10 -16.79 7.65
CA PRO A 18 -3.50 -18.04 7.16
C PRO A 18 -2.18 -17.85 6.40
N LEU A 19 -1.79 -16.60 6.13
CA LEU A 19 -0.61 -16.19 5.33
C LEU A 19 -0.04 -14.88 5.92
N ASP A 20 1.18 -14.51 5.53
CA ASP A 20 1.66 -13.14 5.74
C ASP A 20 0.93 -12.18 4.78
N LEU A 21 0.09 -11.33 5.35
CA LEU A 21 -0.75 -10.37 4.62
C LEU A 21 -0.29 -8.93 4.77
N TRP A 22 0.89 -8.67 5.34
CA TRP A 22 1.34 -7.30 5.64
C TRP A 22 1.27 -6.36 4.42
N VAL A 23 1.60 -6.87 3.24
CA VAL A 23 1.57 -6.12 1.97
C VAL A 23 0.17 -5.68 1.52
N VAL A 24 -0.88 -6.34 2.03
CA VAL A 24 -2.29 -6.04 1.70
C VAL A 24 -3.11 -5.55 2.90
N ASP A 25 -2.58 -5.58 4.12
CA ASP A 25 -3.26 -5.10 5.33
C ASP A 25 -3.54 -3.60 5.26
N ILE A 26 -4.76 -3.18 5.62
CA ILE A 26 -5.17 -1.77 5.59
C ILE A 26 -4.46 -0.91 6.65
N ARG A 27 -3.98 -1.52 7.73
CA ARG A 27 -3.27 -0.85 8.82
C ARG A 27 -1.85 -0.41 8.45
N ARG A 28 -1.33 -0.86 7.30
CA ARG A 28 0.00 -0.45 6.79
C ARG A 28 0.08 1.04 6.40
N PHE A 29 -1.07 1.71 6.32
CA PHE A 29 -1.16 3.09 5.85
C PHE A 29 -1.03 4.11 7.00
N SER A 30 -0.16 5.11 6.80
CA SER A 30 -0.01 6.25 7.71
C SER A 30 -1.17 7.24 7.60
N SER A 31 -1.24 8.20 8.53
CA SER A 31 -2.24 9.29 8.50
C SER A 31 -2.25 10.11 7.20
N LEU A 32 -1.15 10.11 6.44
CA LEU A 32 -1.08 10.75 5.12
C LEU A 32 -2.11 10.19 4.13
N HIS A 33 -2.45 8.89 4.25
CA HIS A 33 -3.39 8.24 3.34
C HIS A 33 -4.86 8.66 3.57
N ARG A 34 -5.11 9.54 4.56
CA ARG A 34 -6.42 10.20 4.74
C ARG A 34 -6.63 11.36 3.77
N ASP A 35 -5.55 11.93 3.25
CA ASP A 35 -5.58 13.01 2.26
C ASP A 35 -5.87 12.43 0.87
N ARG A 36 -7.05 12.73 0.33
CA ARG A 36 -7.52 12.15 -0.94
C ARG A 36 -6.74 12.64 -2.14
N ASP A 37 -6.30 13.90 -2.14
CA ASP A 37 -5.50 14.44 -3.24
C ASP A 37 -4.11 13.80 -3.22
N TRP A 38 -3.53 13.63 -2.03
CA TRP A 38 -2.27 12.90 -1.88
C TRP A 38 -2.38 11.46 -2.38
N VAL A 39 -3.43 10.72 -2.00
CA VAL A 39 -3.64 9.34 -2.49
C VAL A 39 -3.80 9.31 -4.00
N ARG A 40 -4.59 10.22 -4.58
CA ARG A 40 -4.78 10.29 -6.04
C ARG A 40 -3.44 10.45 -6.76
N ASP A 41 -2.64 11.43 -6.35
CA ASP A 41 -1.40 11.75 -7.05
C ASP A 41 -0.39 10.60 -6.95
N ARG A 42 -0.32 9.93 -5.78
CA ARG A 42 0.48 8.71 -5.57
C ARG A 42 0.04 7.55 -6.45
N THR A 43 -1.27 7.33 -6.55
CA THR A 43 -1.84 6.24 -7.36
C THR A 43 -1.62 6.48 -8.85
N LEU A 44 -1.70 7.73 -9.33
CA LEU A 44 -1.41 8.05 -10.73
C LEU A 44 0.04 7.75 -11.10
N GLU A 45 1.01 8.09 -10.24
CA GLU A 45 2.41 7.72 -10.47
C GLU A 45 2.61 6.19 -10.46
N ALA A 46 2.04 5.50 -9.48
CA ALA A 46 2.09 4.03 -9.40
C ALA A 46 1.54 3.37 -10.68
N TYR A 47 0.42 3.88 -11.19
CA TYR A 47 -0.21 3.38 -12.40
C TYR A 47 0.69 3.58 -13.63
N GLY A 48 1.34 4.75 -13.76
CA GLY A 48 2.30 5.02 -14.83
C GLY A 48 3.50 4.06 -14.83
N LYS A 49 3.86 3.50 -13.66
CA LYS A 49 4.95 2.54 -13.48
C LYS A 49 4.54 1.06 -13.66
N HIS A 50 3.29 0.77 -14.01
CA HIS A 50 2.78 -0.61 -14.01
C HIS A 50 3.57 -1.59 -14.90
N TYR A 51 4.21 -1.09 -15.95
CA TYR A 51 5.03 -1.88 -16.89
C TYR A 51 6.48 -1.41 -16.99
N THR A 52 6.96 -0.57 -16.07
CA THR A 52 8.37 -0.16 -16.05
C THR A 52 9.22 -1.24 -15.39
N ILE A 53 10.55 -1.17 -15.57
CA ILE A 53 11.47 -2.02 -14.82
C ILE A 53 11.45 -1.56 -13.36
N GLY A 54 11.03 -2.43 -12.46
CA GLY A 54 11.07 -2.19 -11.01
C GLY A 54 12.48 -2.43 -10.47
N PHE A 55 13.21 -1.35 -10.17
CA PHE A 55 14.55 -1.45 -9.59
C PHE A 55 14.48 -1.50 -8.05
N PRO A 56 15.41 -2.23 -7.39
CA PRO A 56 15.55 -2.13 -5.94
C PRO A 56 15.78 -0.68 -5.51
N HIS A 57 15.12 -0.27 -4.43
CA HIS A 57 15.20 1.09 -3.88
C HIS A 57 14.70 2.19 -4.83
N GLU A 58 13.88 1.86 -5.84
CA GLU A 58 13.23 2.87 -6.66
C GLU A 58 12.28 3.73 -5.80
N GLU A 59 12.51 5.04 -5.82
CA GLU A 59 11.68 6.00 -5.11
C GLU A 59 10.67 6.66 -6.05
N TYR A 60 9.59 7.12 -5.44
CA TYR A 60 8.57 7.88 -6.15
C TYR A 60 8.75 9.37 -5.89
N LEU A 61 8.33 10.20 -6.84
CA LEU A 61 8.41 11.65 -6.75
C LEU A 61 7.14 12.27 -6.14
N SER A 62 5.98 11.69 -6.41
CA SER A 62 4.70 12.19 -5.90
C SER A 62 4.64 12.13 -4.37
N GLY A 63 4.04 13.16 -3.77
CA GLY A 63 3.82 13.22 -2.32
C GLY A 63 5.06 13.57 -1.49
N ARG A 64 6.13 14.09 -2.09
CA ARG A 64 7.35 14.55 -1.41
C ARG A 64 7.64 16.03 -1.69
N PRO A 65 8.18 16.79 -0.70
CA PRO A 65 8.41 16.41 0.70
C PRO A 65 7.10 16.45 1.52
N ARG A 66 6.95 15.55 2.51
CA ARG A 66 5.74 15.52 3.36
C ARG A 66 5.98 15.24 4.83
N ILE A 67 6.94 14.39 5.15
CA ILE A 67 7.45 14.17 6.52
C ILE A 67 8.93 14.51 6.48
N VAL A 68 9.31 15.53 7.23
CA VAL A 68 10.69 16.05 7.29
C VAL A 68 11.13 16.17 8.74
N SER A 69 12.41 15.95 8.99
CA SER A 69 13.02 16.28 10.27
C SER A 69 13.10 17.81 10.45
N PRO A 70 13.29 18.29 11.68
CA PRO A 70 13.68 19.68 11.94
C PRO A 70 15.09 20.04 11.43
N LEU A 71 15.92 19.02 11.13
CA LEU A 71 17.22 19.15 10.48
C LEU A 71 17.07 19.25 8.97
#